data_AF-A0A7C7Q323-F1
#
_entry.id   AF-A0A7C7Q323-F1
#
_cell.length_a   1.000
_cell.length_b   1.000
_cell.length_c   1.000
_cell.angle_alpha   90.00
_cell.angle_beta   90.00
_cell.angle_gamma   90.00
#
_symmetry.space_group_name_H-M   'P 1'
#
loop_
_entity.id
_entity.type
_entity.pdbx_description
1 polymer ?
#
loop_
_entity_poly.entity_id
_entity_poly.type
_entity_poly.pdbx_seq_one_letter_code
_entity_poly.pdbx_strand_id
1 'polypeptide(L)'
;MRWNLSVSTWNYLCERAKGANLGEAIREAVEDGFGVELWLGWSPDPAAFGRNRWDELRKLTSDAPYISLHTRTGRWDPDSLKEEMDLCSYLGGKVLVVHPSTLGAEEGPSWKEVEKVARYAQDRGIFLALENGPMDVLKEVTERVEVFSGEGGLGICVDVGHAHMVGMEGEPAVAFLREFRDRLVHLHLADNFGERDEHLVPGDGTIDWRAVAAELEGQGFSGYGALELN
;
A
#
# COMPACT_ATOMS: atom_id res chain seq x y z
N MET A 1 -15.64 -8.96 12.44
CA MET A 1 -14.71 -7.81 12.49
C MET A 1 -15.29 -6.62 11.76
N ARG A 2 -15.02 -5.38 12.21
CA ARG A 2 -15.31 -4.17 11.41
C ARG A 2 -14.06 -3.90 10.60
N TRP A 3 -14.17 -3.91 9.28
CA TRP A 3 -13.07 -3.61 8.38
C TRP A 3 -12.80 -2.11 8.39
N ASN A 4 -11.52 -1.76 8.53
CA ASN A 4 -11.04 -0.41 8.32
C ASN A 4 -10.65 -0.31 6.85
N LEU A 5 -11.42 0.43 6.07
CA LEU A 5 -11.25 0.51 4.61
C LEU A 5 -10.79 1.90 4.20
N SER A 6 -9.91 1.93 3.22
CA SER A 6 -9.56 3.12 2.44
C SER A 6 -9.89 2.91 0.97
N VAL A 7 -10.05 4.01 0.23
CA VAL A 7 -10.20 3.99 -1.22
C VAL A 7 -8.91 4.53 -1.85
N SER A 8 -8.34 3.79 -2.80
CA SER A 8 -7.19 4.26 -3.58
C SER A 8 -7.64 5.30 -4.59
N THR A 9 -6.93 6.43 -4.68
CA THR A 9 -7.20 7.41 -5.73
C THR A 9 -6.90 6.83 -7.12
N TRP A 10 -6.14 5.74 -7.21
CA TRP A 10 -5.93 5.01 -8.46
C TRP A 10 -7.25 4.57 -9.13
N ASN A 11 -8.29 4.22 -8.36
CA ASN A 11 -9.60 3.82 -8.90
C ASN A 11 -10.18 4.91 -9.81
N TYR A 12 -9.99 6.16 -9.44
CA TYR A 12 -10.44 7.32 -10.20
C TYR A 12 -9.60 7.54 -11.47
N LEU A 13 -8.33 7.17 -11.46
CA LEU A 13 -7.51 7.16 -12.68
C LEU A 13 -7.99 6.09 -13.66
N CYS A 14 -8.36 4.89 -13.17
CA CYS A 14 -8.88 3.82 -14.01
C CYS A 14 -10.21 4.21 -14.64
N GLU A 15 -11.15 4.70 -13.84
CA GLU A 15 -12.49 5.07 -14.31
C GLU A 15 -12.46 6.32 -15.22
N ARG A 16 -11.75 7.38 -14.80
CA ARG A 16 -11.88 8.72 -15.40
C ARG A 16 -10.67 9.12 -16.26
N ALA A 17 -9.58 8.36 -16.22
CA ALA A 17 -8.35 8.59 -16.99
C ALA A 17 -7.85 10.04 -16.89
N LYS A 18 -7.67 10.71 -18.03
CA LYS A 18 -7.21 12.11 -18.08
C LYS A 18 -8.20 13.12 -17.48
N GLY A 19 -9.46 12.72 -17.28
CA GLY A 19 -10.49 13.53 -16.65
C GLY A 19 -10.49 13.44 -15.12
N ALA A 20 -9.70 12.55 -14.53
CA ALA A 20 -9.65 12.37 -13.08
C ALA A 20 -9.14 13.62 -12.36
N ASN A 21 -9.80 13.99 -11.25
CA ASN A 21 -9.41 15.09 -10.40
C ASN A 21 -9.04 14.58 -9.00
N LEU A 22 -7.81 14.84 -8.54
CA LEU A 22 -7.33 14.31 -7.27
C LEU A 22 -8.13 14.83 -6.07
N GLY A 23 -8.47 16.12 -6.06
CA GLY A 23 -9.22 16.72 -4.95
C GLY A 23 -10.69 16.27 -4.91
N GLU A 24 -11.26 15.86 -6.03
CA GLU A 24 -12.57 15.21 -6.08
C GLU A 24 -12.49 13.77 -5.56
N ALA A 25 -11.52 12.99 -6.03
CA ALA A 25 -11.28 11.62 -5.57
C ALA A 25 -11.10 11.53 -4.04
N ILE A 26 -10.28 12.43 -3.47
CA ILE A 26 -10.08 12.49 -2.01
C ILE A 26 -11.39 12.84 -1.30
N ARG A 27 -12.13 13.84 -1.78
CA ARG A 27 -13.36 14.30 -1.12
C ARG A 27 -14.45 13.22 -1.15
N GLU A 28 -14.69 12.59 -2.29
CA GLU A 28 -15.69 11.52 -2.41
C GLU A 28 -15.39 10.38 -1.42
N ALA A 29 -14.14 9.91 -1.35
CA ALA A 29 -13.76 8.86 -0.40
C ALA A 29 -13.97 9.28 1.07
N VAL A 30 -13.55 10.50 1.43
CA VAL A 30 -13.63 11.00 2.81
C VAL A 30 -15.07 11.31 3.23
N GLU A 31 -15.90 11.87 2.34
CA GLU A 31 -17.32 12.17 2.60
C GLU A 31 -18.13 10.88 2.85
N ASP A 32 -17.76 9.78 2.20
CA ASP A 32 -18.34 8.45 2.43
C ASP A 32 -17.77 7.73 3.68
N GLY A 33 -16.83 8.37 4.38
CA GLY A 33 -16.26 7.88 5.64
C GLY A 33 -15.16 6.83 5.48
N PHE A 34 -14.60 6.69 4.28
CA PHE A 34 -13.43 5.84 4.05
C PHE A 34 -12.13 6.58 4.37
N GLY A 35 -11.09 5.83 4.71
CA GLY A 35 -9.72 6.34 4.57
C GLY A 35 -9.37 6.59 3.10
N VAL A 36 -8.21 7.19 2.85
CA VAL A 36 -7.72 7.42 1.50
C VAL A 36 -6.33 6.86 1.32
N GLU A 37 -6.11 6.20 0.19
CA GLU A 37 -4.77 5.91 -0.30
C GLU A 37 -4.45 6.82 -1.48
N LEU A 38 -3.41 7.63 -1.34
CA LEU A 38 -3.00 8.57 -2.37
C LEU A 38 -2.04 7.88 -3.34
N TRP A 39 -2.51 7.62 -4.56
CA TRP A 39 -1.68 7.15 -5.66
C TRP A 39 -0.78 8.29 -6.16
N LEU A 40 0.50 8.26 -5.80
CA LEU A 40 1.42 9.36 -6.08
C LEU A 40 1.79 9.48 -7.56
N GLY A 41 1.61 8.40 -8.33
CA GLY A 41 1.76 8.36 -9.80
C GLY A 41 0.63 9.05 -10.55
N TRP A 42 0.14 10.19 -10.05
CA TRP A 42 -1.05 10.87 -10.57
C TRP A 42 -0.78 11.56 -11.91
N SER A 43 -1.07 10.87 -13.01
CA SER A 43 -0.76 11.34 -14.37
C SER A 43 -1.51 12.59 -14.87
N PRO A 44 -2.76 12.89 -14.45
CA PRO A 44 -3.45 14.12 -14.88
C PRO A 44 -2.77 15.41 -14.41
N ASP A 45 -2.07 15.35 -13.27
CA ASP A 45 -1.29 16.45 -12.73
C ASP A 45 -0.03 15.93 -12.02
N PRO A 46 1.09 15.76 -12.74
CA PRO A 46 2.32 15.20 -12.19
C PRO A 46 2.94 16.01 -11.05
N ALA A 47 2.52 17.25 -10.85
CA ALA A 47 3.02 18.11 -9.78
C ALA A 47 2.09 18.12 -8.54
N ALA A 48 1.02 17.30 -8.52
CA ALA A 48 -0.01 17.32 -7.47
C ALA A 48 0.56 17.16 -6.06
N PHE A 49 1.64 16.38 -5.92
CA PHE A 49 2.28 16.08 -4.63
C PHE A 49 3.54 16.90 -4.34
N GLY A 50 3.80 17.95 -5.13
CA GLY A 50 4.91 18.87 -4.88
C GLY A 50 4.79 19.57 -3.53
N ARG A 51 5.93 19.84 -2.88
CA ARG A 51 6.00 20.48 -1.54
C ARG A 51 5.18 21.76 -1.39
N ASN A 52 5.04 22.53 -2.47
CA ASN A 52 4.23 23.75 -2.50
C ASN A 52 2.71 23.52 -2.38
N ARG A 53 2.23 22.26 -2.46
CA ARG A 53 0.82 21.89 -2.35
C ARG A 53 0.48 21.08 -1.10
N TRP A 54 1.45 20.78 -0.24
CA TRP A 54 1.23 19.92 0.93
C TRP A 54 0.17 20.48 1.88
N ASP A 55 0.09 21.81 2.04
CA ASP A 55 -0.94 22.45 2.86
C ASP A 55 -2.35 22.30 2.28
N GLU A 56 -2.47 22.25 0.95
CA GLU A 56 -3.74 22.00 0.28
C GLU A 56 -4.15 20.55 0.46
N LEU A 57 -3.24 19.61 0.19
CA LEU A 57 -3.45 18.18 0.39
C LEU A 57 -3.84 17.87 1.84
N ARG A 58 -3.13 18.45 2.80
CA ARG A 58 -3.42 18.26 4.23
C ARG A 58 -4.82 18.73 4.60
N LYS A 59 -5.33 19.79 3.98
CA LYS A 59 -6.71 20.24 4.19
C LYS A 59 -7.69 19.25 3.58
N LEU A 60 -7.44 18.80 2.36
CA LEU A 60 -8.31 17.84 1.66
C LEU A 60 -8.41 16.49 2.41
N THR A 61 -7.31 16.03 3.02
CA THR A 61 -7.27 14.77 3.75
C THR A 61 -7.54 14.92 5.25
N SER A 62 -7.86 16.12 5.75
CA SER A 62 -7.89 16.39 7.20
C SER A 62 -8.95 15.60 7.96
N ASP A 63 -10.07 15.29 7.31
CA ASP A 63 -11.17 14.49 7.87
C ASP A 63 -11.08 12.99 7.51
N ALA A 64 -10.03 12.58 6.79
CA ALA A 64 -9.82 11.17 6.45
C ALA A 64 -9.54 10.37 7.74
N PRO A 65 -10.28 9.26 8.01
CA PRO A 65 -10.01 8.37 9.15
C PRO A 65 -8.60 7.75 9.11
N TYR A 66 -8.04 7.61 7.92
CA TYR A 66 -6.73 7.03 7.67
C TYR A 66 -6.16 7.52 6.34
N ILE A 67 -4.84 7.64 6.28
CA ILE A 67 -4.10 8.07 5.10
C ILE A 67 -2.94 7.10 4.88
N SER A 68 -2.94 6.46 3.71
CA SER A 68 -1.77 5.79 3.14
C SER A 68 -1.39 6.45 1.82
N LEU A 69 -0.17 6.21 1.38
CA LEU A 69 0.34 6.65 0.08
C LEU A 69 0.85 5.43 -0.67
N HIS A 70 0.73 5.44 -2.00
CA HIS A 70 1.36 4.48 -2.87
C HIS A 70 2.44 5.17 -3.69
N THR A 71 3.67 4.65 -3.68
CA THR A 71 4.82 5.31 -4.31
C THR A 71 4.60 5.61 -5.79
N ARG A 72 5.20 6.71 -6.28
CA ARG A 72 5.26 7.00 -7.74
C ARG A 72 6.49 6.38 -8.40
N THR A 73 7.40 5.84 -7.61
CA THR A 73 8.70 5.36 -8.07
C THR A 73 8.65 3.87 -8.37
N GLY A 74 9.00 3.48 -9.60
CA GLY A 74 9.11 2.07 -10.00
C GLY A 74 10.54 1.52 -9.99
N ARG A 75 11.47 2.23 -9.36
CA ARG A 75 12.90 1.87 -9.25
C ARG A 75 13.50 2.49 -8.00
N TRP A 76 14.67 2.01 -7.60
CA TRP A 76 15.44 2.63 -6.52
C TRP A 76 15.75 4.11 -6.79
N ASP A 77 15.11 4.97 -6.00
CA ASP A 77 15.36 6.41 -5.92
C ASP A 77 15.16 6.87 -4.45
N PRO A 78 16.22 6.82 -3.63
CA PRO A 78 16.09 7.05 -2.20
C PRO A 78 15.76 8.50 -1.86
N ASP A 79 16.02 9.46 -2.73
CA ASP A 79 15.70 10.87 -2.48
C ASP A 79 14.22 11.14 -2.74
N SER A 80 13.68 10.60 -3.85
CA SER A 80 12.24 10.63 -4.11
C SER A 80 11.47 9.89 -3.01
N LEU A 81 11.93 8.72 -2.58
CA LEU A 81 11.30 7.97 -1.49
C LEU A 81 11.26 8.75 -0.18
N LYS A 82 12.36 9.41 0.20
CA LYS A 82 12.39 10.24 1.41
C LYS A 82 11.39 11.40 1.33
N GLU A 83 11.24 12.03 0.17
CA GLU A 83 10.23 13.07 -0.03
C GLU A 83 8.80 12.53 0.13
N GLU A 84 8.53 11.33 -0.38
CA GLU A 84 7.21 10.67 -0.23
C GLU A 84 6.94 10.28 1.23
N MET A 85 7.96 9.84 1.97
CA MET A 85 7.87 9.57 3.40
C MET A 85 7.63 10.85 4.21
N ASP A 86 8.34 11.94 3.87
CA ASP A 86 8.10 13.26 4.47
C ASP A 86 6.66 13.72 4.22
N LEU A 87 6.14 13.55 2.99
CA LEU A 87 4.76 13.86 2.66
C LEU A 87 3.78 13.02 3.48
N CYS A 88 3.97 11.69 3.50
CA CYS A 88 3.11 10.77 4.28
C CYS A 88 3.01 11.22 5.74
N SER A 89 4.17 11.45 6.37
CA SER A 89 4.25 11.94 7.76
C SER A 89 3.62 13.33 7.92
N TYR A 90 3.81 14.25 6.96
CA TYR A 90 3.22 15.60 6.99
C TYR A 90 1.69 15.59 6.96
N LEU A 91 1.11 14.68 6.18
CA LEU A 91 -0.34 14.50 6.09
C LEU A 91 -0.92 13.77 7.32
N GLY A 92 -0.08 13.23 8.20
CA GLY A 92 -0.51 12.37 9.32
C GLY A 92 -0.76 10.92 8.90
N GLY A 93 -0.31 10.54 7.71
CA GLY A 93 -0.41 9.17 7.19
C GLY A 93 0.47 8.19 7.95
N LYS A 94 0.20 6.89 7.72
CA LYS A 94 0.82 5.79 8.46
C LYS A 94 1.61 4.82 7.60
N VAL A 95 1.27 4.72 6.32
CA VAL A 95 1.85 3.77 5.39
C VAL A 95 2.26 4.47 4.10
N LEU A 96 3.46 4.15 3.61
CA LEU A 96 3.87 4.35 2.23
C LEU A 96 4.10 2.97 1.62
N VAL A 97 3.27 2.58 0.65
CA VAL A 97 3.41 1.33 -0.10
C VAL A 97 4.52 1.48 -1.15
N VAL A 98 5.36 0.45 -1.23
CA VAL A 98 6.48 0.34 -2.17
C VAL A 98 6.57 -1.06 -2.75
N HIS A 99 7.20 -1.18 -3.92
CA HIS A 99 7.47 -2.48 -4.54
C HIS A 99 8.92 -2.94 -4.34
N PRO A 100 9.24 -4.22 -4.60
CA PRO A 100 10.62 -4.72 -4.55
C PRO A 100 11.60 -3.91 -5.41
N SER A 101 11.19 -3.50 -6.61
CA SER A 101 11.98 -2.66 -7.52
C SER A 101 12.25 -1.27 -6.95
N THR A 102 11.28 -0.70 -6.22
CA THR A 102 11.38 0.58 -5.52
C THR A 102 12.39 0.54 -4.38
N LEU A 103 12.43 -0.57 -3.62
CA LEU A 103 13.46 -0.81 -2.61
C LEU A 103 14.81 -1.25 -3.20
N GLY A 104 14.86 -1.49 -4.51
CA GLY A 104 16.02 -2.01 -5.19
C GLY A 104 16.40 -3.42 -4.71
N ALA A 105 15.44 -4.21 -4.25
CA ALA A 105 15.65 -5.57 -3.77
C ALA A 105 16.06 -6.55 -4.89
N GLU A 106 15.73 -6.24 -6.15
CA GLU A 106 15.96 -7.12 -7.29
C GLU A 106 17.33 -6.89 -7.96
N GLU A 107 17.76 -5.63 -8.12
CA GLU A 107 19.01 -5.27 -8.82
C GLU A 107 19.71 -4.01 -8.24
N GLY A 108 19.27 -3.55 -7.07
CA GLY A 108 19.55 -2.20 -6.58
C GLY A 108 20.70 -2.09 -5.55
N PRO A 109 20.49 -1.35 -4.45
CA PRO A 109 21.54 -0.96 -3.52
C PRO A 109 21.91 -2.10 -2.55
N SER A 110 22.94 -1.90 -1.73
CA SER A 110 23.23 -2.83 -0.63
C SER A 110 22.09 -2.85 0.42
N TRP A 111 21.88 -3.99 1.10
CA TRP A 111 20.94 -4.12 2.22
C TRP A 111 21.09 -3.02 3.29
N LYS A 112 22.31 -2.53 3.50
CA LYS A 112 22.58 -1.41 4.42
C LYS A 112 21.89 -0.11 4.03
N GLU A 113 21.71 0.16 2.74
CA GLU A 113 20.97 1.34 2.26
C GLU A 113 19.46 1.14 2.40
N VAL A 114 18.96 -0.07 2.13
CA VAL A 114 17.55 -0.40 2.38
C VAL A 114 17.21 -0.24 3.87
N GLU A 115 18.07 -0.73 4.77
CA GLU A 115 17.91 -0.50 6.21
C GLU A 115 17.91 0.98 6.58
N LYS A 116 18.76 1.82 5.97
CA LYS A 116 18.76 3.26 6.23
C LYS A 116 17.45 3.91 5.82
N VAL A 117 16.89 3.51 4.69
CA VAL A 117 15.58 4.00 4.21
C VAL A 117 14.46 3.52 5.14
N ALA A 118 14.49 2.26 5.59
CA ALA A 118 13.55 1.75 6.58
C ALA A 118 13.64 2.49 7.93
N ARG A 119 14.85 2.81 8.41
CA ARG A 119 15.04 3.63 9.63
C ARG A 119 14.50 5.04 9.44
N TYR A 120 14.69 5.63 8.26
CA TYR A 120 14.17 6.95 7.94
C TYR A 120 12.63 7.01 8.00
N ALA A 121 11.95 5.93 7.57
CA ALA A 121 10.51 5.77 7.73
C ALA A 121 10.10 5.62 9.20
N GLN A 122 10.81 4.79 9.96
CA GLN A 122 10.60 4.60 11.41
C GLN A 122 10.74 5.92 12.20
N ASP A 123 11.80 6.70 11.91
CA ASP A 123 12.04 8.01 12.55
C ASP A 123 10.91 9.03 12.30
N ARG A 124 10.04 8.77 11.30
CA ARG A 124 8.87 9.59 10.94
C ARG A 124 7.55 9.05 11.45
N GLY A 125 7.57 7.92 12.16
CA GLY A 125 6.35 7.31 12.67
C GLY A 125 5.51 6.61 11.59
N ILE A 126 6.13 6.19 10.47
CA ILE A 126 5.41 5.54 9.36
C ILE A 126 6.02 4.19 9.00
N PHE A 127 5.20 3.36 8.38
CA PHE A 127 5.62 2.09 7.78
C PHE A 127 5.91 2.27 6.30
N LEU A 128 7.04 1.74 5.87
CA LEU A 128 7.32 1.44 4.48
C LEU A 128 6.77 0.04 4.22
N ALA A 129 5.61 -0.07 3.58
CA ALA A 129 4.95 -1.35 3.38
C ALA A 129 5.39 -1.93 2.03
N LEU A 130 6.21 -2.97 2.08
CA LEU A 130 6.62 -3.69 0.87
C LEU A 130 5.46 -4.56 0.39
N GLU A 131 4.93 -4.23 -0.77
CA GLU A 131 3.87 -4.99 -1.42
C GLU A 131 4.40 -6.32 -1.99
N ASN A 132 3.57 -7.36 -1.96
CA ASN A 132 3.96 -8.68 -2.44
C ASN A 132 4.18 -8.71 -3.96
N GLY A 133 5.44 -8.93 -4.31
CA GLY A 133 5.83 -9.66 -5.51
C GLY A 133 6.03 -11.15 -5.20
N PRO A 134 7.04 -11.81 -5.79
CA PRO A 134 7.40 -13.19 -5.43
C PRO A 134 7.68 -13.35 -3.94
N MET A 135 7.13 -14.40 -3.31
CA MET A 135 7.23 -14.65 -1.87
C MET A 135 8.67 -14.77 -1.37
N ASP A 136 9.54 -15.40 -2.15
CA ASP A 136 10.97 -15.57 -1.86
C ASP A 136 11.70 -14.23 -1.76
N VAL A 137 11.38 -13.27 -2.63
CA VAL A 137 11.92 -11.90 -2.56
C VAL A 137 11.50 -11.22 -1.25
N LEU A 138 10.23 -11.31 -0.87
CA LEU A 138 9.73 -10.73 0.38
C LEU A 138 10.40 -11.35 1.61
N LYS A 139 10.59 -12.67 1.62
CA LYS A 139 11.29 -13.38 2.70
C LYS A 139 12.73 -12.91 2.80
N GLU A 140 13.46 -12.84 1.69
CA GLU A 140 14.85 -12.35 1.71
C GLU A 140 14.92 -10.92 2.26
N VAL A 141 14.06 -10.02 1.78
CA VAL A 141 14.07 -8.63 2.26
C VAL A 141 13.77 -8.56 3.76
N THR A 142 12.78 -9.30 4.26
CA THR A 142 12.39 -9.27 5.68
C THR A 142 13.40 -9.96 6.60
N GLU A 143 14.14 -10.96 6.12
CA GLU A 143 15.27 -11.58 6.83
C GLU A 143 16.48 -10.64 6.88
N ARG A 144 16.70 -9.82 5.85
CA ARG A 144 17.86 -8.92 5.75
C ARG A 144 17.64 -7.57 6.41
N VAL A 145 16.39 -7.11 6.52
CA VAL A 145 16.02 -5.79 7.04
C VAL A 145 15.15 -5.95 8.29
N GLU A 146 15.81 -5.93 9.45
CA GLU A 146 15.16 -6.10 10.77
C GLU A 146 14.51 -4.83 11.31
N VAL A 147 14.58 -3.71 10.58
CA VAL A 147 14.04 -2.42 11.02
C VAL A 147 12.52 -2.44 10.95
N PHE A 148 11.87 -2.87 12.03
CA PHE A 148 10.42 -2.91 12.16
C PHE A 148 10.02 -2.85 13.64
N SER A 149 8.99 -2.07 13.96
CA SER A 149 8.49 -1.87 15.33
C SER A 149 7.06 -1.35 15.29
N GLY A 150 6.41 -1.22 16.47
CA GLY A 150 5.10 -0.57 16.57
C GLY A 150 5.08 0.92 16.17
N GLU A 151 6.24 1.55 15.99
CA GLU A 151 6.38 2.96 15.64
C GLU A 151 6.72 3.18 14.15
N GLY A 152 6.88 2.12 13.36
CA GLY A 152 7.23 2.22 11.94
C GLY A 152 8.36 1.28 11.52
N GLY A 153 8.88 1.51 10.31
CA GLY A 153 9.92 0.68 9.68
C GLY A 153 9.40 -0.09 8.48
N LEU A 154 10.10 -1.17 8.10
CA LEU A 154 9.76 -2.01 6.96
C LEU A 154 8.70 -3.07 7.34
N GLY A 155 7.47 -2.79 6.96
CA GLY A 155 6.34 -3.71 7.04
C GLY A 155 6.03 -4.35 5.68
N ILE A 156 4.95 -5.12 5.65
CA ILE A 156 4.42 -5.79 4.46
C ILE A 156 3.03 -5.25 4.14
N CYS A 157 2.81 -4.93 2.87
CA CYS A 157 1.49 -4.83 2.29
C CYS A 157 1.18 -6.17 1.61
N VAL A 158 0.05 -6.79 1.93
CA VAL A 158 -0.46 -7.92 1.13
C VAL A 158 -1.56 -7.39 0.21
N ASP A 159 -1.23 -7.26 -1.07
CA ASP A 159 -2.17 -7.24 -2.16
C ASP A 159 -2.74 -8.65 -2.37
N VAL A 160 -4.01 -8.77 -2.01
CA VAL A 160 -4.76 -10.03 -2.04
C VAL A 160 -4.99 -10.51 -3.47
N GLY A 161 -5.20 -9.59 -4.41
CA GLY A 161 -5.39 -9.88 -5.83
C GLY A 161 -4.11 -10.42 -6.46
N HIS A 162 -2.99 -9.72 -6.27
CA HIS A 162 -1.67 -10.18 -6.69
C HIS A 162 -1.32 -11.55 -6.11
N ALA A 163 -1.62 -11.77 -4.83
CA ALA A 163 -1.35 -13.06 -4.19
C ALA A 163 -2.13 -14.20 -4.86
N HIS A 164 -3.40 -14.00 -5.22
CA HIS A 164 -4.25 -15.02 -5.86
C HIS A 164 -3.73 -15.50 -7.22
N MET A 165 -2.97 -14.66 -7.93
CA MET A 165 -2.35 -15.01 -9.20
C MET A 165 -1.03 -15.78 -9.05
N VAL A 166 -0.48 -15.89 -7.84
CA VAL A 166 0.70 -16.70 -7.59
C VAL A 166 0.29 -18.15 -7.78
N GLY A 167 0.70 -18.77 -8.89
CA GLY A 167 0.33 -20.12 -9.34
C GLY A 167 0.70 -21.23 -8.37
N MET A 168 0.02 -21.27 -7.24
CA MET A 168 0.21 -22.14 -6.09
C MET A 168 -1.11 -22.85 -5.80
N GLU A 169 -1.05 -24.13 -5.48
CA GLU A 169 -2.23 -24.89 -5.08
C GLU A 169 -2.79 -24.38 -3.75
N GLY A 170 -4.13 -24.30 -3.63
CA GLY A 170 -4.82 -23.92 -2.39
C GLY A 170 -5.28 -22.46 -2.38
N GLU A 171 -5.01 -21.75 -1.28
CA GLU A 171 -5.43 -20.37 -1.04
C GLU A 171 -4.19 -19.45 -0.94
N PRO A 172 -3.67 -18.93 -2.07
CA PRO A 172 -2.42 -18.17 -2.08
C PRO A 172 -2.44 -16.93 -1.18
N ALA A 173 -3.50 -16.14 -1.22
CA ALA A 173 -3.65 -14.97 -0.37
C ALA A 173 -3.53 -15.30 1.12
N VAL A 174 -4.19 -16.37 1.58
CA VAL A 174 -4.11 -16.83 2.98
C VAL A 174 -2.70 -17.26 3.35
N ALA A 175 -1.97 -17.90 2.42
CA ALA A 175 -0.57 -18.28 2.65
C ALA A 175 0.33 -17.04 2.83
N PHE A 176 0.17 -15.99 2.02
CA PHE A 176 0.90 -14.72 2.20
C PHE A 176 0.58 -14.07 3.54
N LEU A 177 -0.71 -13.97 3.88
CA LEU A 177 -1.15 -13.41 5.16
C LEU A 177 -0.54 -14.16 6.34
N ARG A 178 -0.48 -15.50 6.27
CA ARG A 178 0.09 -16.32 7.34
C ARG A 178 1.61 -16.20 7.43
N GLU A 179 2.31 -16.17 6.30
CA GLU A 179 3.77 -16.06 6.27
C GLU A 179 4.23 -14.71 6.84
N PHE A 180 3.55 -13.62 6.49
CA PHE A 180 3.98 -12.25 6.82
C PHE A 180 3.21 -11.61 7.98
N ARG A 181 2.41 -12.38 8.73
CA ARG A 181 1.56 -11.90 9.84
C ARG A 181 2.25 -10.95 10.83
N ASP A 182 3.52 -11.21 11.15
CA ASP A 182 4.25 -10.45 12.18
C ASP A 182 4.77 -9.10 11.65
N ARG A 183 4.67 -8.87 10.33
CA ARG A 183 5.04 -7.61 9.65
C ARG A 183 3.91 -7.00 8.84
N LEU A 184 2.72 -7.60 8.84
CA LEU A 184 1.57 -7.14 8.07
C LEU A 184 1.05 -5.80 8.64
N VAL A 185 1.08 -4.75 7.81
CA VAL A 185 0.65 -3.40 8.22
C VAL A 185 -0.42 -2.79 7.33
N HIS A 186 -0.58 -3.31 6.11
CA HIS A 186 -1.49 -2.78 5.11
C HIS A 186 -1.97 -3.88 4.18
N LEU A 187 -3.09 -3.66 3.51
CA LEU A 187 -3.64 -4.56 2.50
C LEU A 187 -4.04 -3.75 1.27
N HIS A 188 -3.88 -4.33 0.08
CA HIS A 188 -4.68 -3.94 -1.07
C HIS A 188 -5.74 -5.01 -1.32
N LEU A 189 -6.93 -4.55 -1.65
CA LEU A 189 -8.14 -5.36 -1.73
C LEU A 189 -8.75 -5.20 -3.11
N ALA A 190 -8.54 -6.21 -3.92
CA ALA A 190 -9.18 -6.39 -5.22
C ALA A 190 -9.36 -7.88 -5.48
N ASP A 191 -10.39 -8.22 -6.25
CA ASP A 191 -10.68 -9.60 -6.66
C ASP A 191 -10.24 -9.84 -8.10
N ASN A 192 -10.01 -11.10 -8.44
CA ASN A 192 -9.69 -11.52 -9.80
C ASN A 192 -9.98 -13.01 -9.98
N PHE A 193 -9.79 -13.52 -11.20
CA PHE A 193 -10.04 -14.93 -11.52
C PHE A 193 -8.81 -15.83 -11.33
N GLY A 194 -7.68 -15.27 -10.87
CA GLY A 194 -6.41 -15.97 -10.66
C GLY A 194 -5.50 -16.04 -11.90
N GLU A 195 -5.95 -15.54 -13.06
CA GLU A 195 -5.15 -15.55 -14.31
C GLU A 195 -4.54 -14.19 -14.65
N ARG A 196 -5.23 -13.10 -14.29
CA ARG A 196 -4.83 -11.72 -14.54
C ARG A 196 -5.31 -10.85 -13.40
N ASP A 197 -4.80 -9.63 -13.35
CA ASP A 197 -5.22 -8.70 -12.33
C ASP A 197 -6.36 -7.82 -12.83
N GLU A 198 -7.59 -8.31 -12.67
CA GLU A 198 -8.77 -7.58 -13.13
C GLU A 198 -9.19 -6.42 -12.23
N HIS A 199 -8.70 -6.35 -10.99
CA HIS A 199 -9.09 -5.38 -9.96
C HIS A 199 -10.61 -5.28 -9.76
N LEU A 200 -11.27 -6.42 -9.63
CA LEU A 200 -12.72 -6.50 -9.42
C LEU A 200 -13.07 -6.17 -7.97
N VAL A 201 -14.34 -5.83 -7.74
CA VAL A 201 -14.87 -5.67 -6.38
C VAL A 201 -14.74 -7.01 -5.63
N PRO A 202 -14.27 -7.02 -4.37
CA PRO A 202 -14.27 -8.20 -3.52
C PRO A 202 -15.60 -8.98 -3.55
N GLY A 203 -15.56 -10.21 -4.07
CA GLY A 203 -16.71 -11.09 -4.25
C GLY A 203 -17.14 -11.31 -5.71
N ASP A 204 -16.62 -10.51 -6.65
CA ASP A 204 -16.92 -10.64 -8.09
C ASP A 204 -15.94 -11.57 -8.84
N GLY A 205 -14.86 -11.99 -8.18
CA GLY A 205 -13.88 -12.95 -8.71
C GLY A 205 -13.96 -14.32 -8.03
N THR A 206 -12.81 -14.97 -7.85
CA THR A 206 -12.72 -16.33 -7.29
C THR A 206 -11.94 -16.41 -5.99
N ILE A 207 -11.52 -15.28 -5.43
CA ILE A 207 -10.85 -15.25 -4.13
C ILE A 207 -11.84 -15.65 -3.03
N ASP A 208 -11.43 -16.59 -2.16
CA ASP A 208 -12.22 -16.92 -0.97
C ASP A 208 -12.04 -15.84 0.11
N TRP A 209 -12.82 -14.76 -0.02
CA TRP A 209 -12.83 -13.66 0.94
C TRP A 209 -13.26 -14.08 2.35
N ARG A 210 -13.99 -15.20 2.51
CA ARG A 210 -14.30 -15.70 3.86
C ARG A 210 -13.07 -16.27 4.52
N ALA A 211 -12.25 -17.01 3.78
CA ALA A 211 -10.98 -17.52 4.27
C ALA A 211 -9.99 -16.38 4.59
N VAL A 212 -9.88 -15.39 3.70
CA VAL A 212 -9.07 -14.17 3.93
C VAL A 212 -9.51 -13.44 5.19
N ALA A 213 -10.81 -13.18 5.34
CA ALA A 213 -11.36 -12.53 6.53
C ALA A 213 -11.10 -13.33 7.81
N ALA A 214 -11.31 -14.65 7.77
CA ALA A 214 -11.09 -15.52 8.92
C ALA A 214 -9.61 -15.56 9.35
N GLU A 215 -8.67 -15.58 8.40
CA GLU A 215 -7.24 -15.55 8.69
C GLU A 215 -6.85 -14.20 9.33
N LEU A 216 -7.29 -13.06 8.77
CA LEU A 216 -7.04 -11.73 9.35
C LEU A 216 -7.64 -11.56 10.74
N GLU A 217 -8.87 -12.06 10.96
CA GLU A 217 -9.51 -12.10 12.26
C GLU A 217 -8.72 -12.95 13.26
N GLY A 218 -8.26 -14.12 12.84
CA GLY A 218 -7.45 -15.03 13.65
C GLY A 218 -6.09 -14.43 14.04
N GLN A 219 -5.52 -13.58 13.18
CA GLN A 219 -4.29 -12.83 13.47
C GLN A 219 -4.52 -11.60 14.34
N GLY A 220 -5.77 -11.16 14.51
CA GLY A 220 -6.09 -9.91 15.21
C GLY A 220 -5.60 -8.66 14.46
N PHE A 221 -5.52 -8.74 13.12
CA PHE A 221 -5.13 -7.60 12.29
C PHE A 221 -6.04 -6.40 12.56
N SER A 222 -5.49 -5.20 12.63
CA SER A 222 -6.26 -3.97 12.91
C SER A 222 -5.88 -2.78 12.02
N GLY A 223 -5.04 -3.04 11.01
CA GLY A 223 -4.68 -2.05 9.99
C GLY A 223 -5.82 -1.76 9.02
N TYR A 224 -5.51 -0.97 7.99
CA TYR A 224 -6.45 -0.61 6.92
C TYR A 224 -6.18 -1.48 5.68
N GLY A 225 -7.24 -1.71 4.91
CA GLY A 225 -7.13 -2.23 3.54
C GLY A 225 -7.62 -1.20 2.53
N ALA A 226 -6.80 -0.93 1.52
CA ALA A 226 -7.16 -0.05 0.42
C ALA A 226 -7.88 -0.84 -0.68
N LEU A 227 -9.05 -0.35 -1.10
CA LEU A 227 -9.75 -0.85 -2.28
C LEU A 227 -9.05 -0.29 -3.53
N GLU A 228 -8.47 -1.18 -4.34
CA GLU A 228 -7.82 -0.87 -5.62
C GLU A 228 -8.61 -1.50 -6.76
N LEU A 229 -9.51 -0.73 -7.36
CA LEU A 229 -10.58 -1.21 -8.24
C LEU A 229 -10.53 -0.52 -9.61
N ASN A 230 -10.95 -1.24 -10.66
CA ASN A 230 -11.10 -0.71 -12.02
C ASN A 230 -12.48 -0.12 -12.31
#